data_AF-A0A8H4UY55-F1
#
_entry.id   AF-A0A8H4UY55-F1
#
_cell.length_a   1.000
_cell.length_b   1.000
_cell.length_c   1.000
_cell.angle_alpha   90.00
_cell.angle_beta   90.00
_cell.angle_gamma   90.00
#
_symmetry.space_group_name_H-M   'P 1'
#
loop_
_entity.id
_entity.type
_entity.pdbx_description
1 polymer ?
#
loop_
_entity_poly.entity_id
_entity_poly.type
_entity_poly.pdbx_seq_one_letter_code
_entity_poly.pdbx_strand_id
1 'polypeptide(L)'
;MITAKQMGKAVISILQQPEKAANQYILVASLVTTQNEILAALENATASTWKVLHTTTDEQLHEATESISKGDFGGFFTMGRA
;
A
#
# COMPACT_ATOMS: atom_id res chain seq x y z
N MET A 1 -7.02 -1.63 -1.43
CA MET A 1 -7.54 -1.56 -2.82
C MET A 1 -9.06 -1.39 -2.76
N ILE A 2 -9.62 -0.44 -3.51
CA ILE A 2 -11.07 -0.29 -3.63
C ILE A 2 -11.62 -1.25 -4.67
N THR A 3 -12.77 -1.85 -4.42
CA THR A 3 -13.44 -2.73 -5.40
C THR A 3 -14.26 -1.91 -6.39
N ALA A 4 -14.49 -2.45 -7.60
CA ALA A 4 -15.35 -1.80 -8.60
C ALA A 4 -16.75 -1.46 -8.04
N LYS A 5 -17.31 -2.33 -7.18
CA LYS A 5 -18.59 -2.10 -6.50
C LYS A 5 -18.55 -0.87 -5.57
N GLN A 6 -17.48 -0.72 -4.79
CA GLN A 6 -17.32 0.43 -3.91
C GLN A 6 -17.09 1.72 -4.70
N MET A 7 -16.34 1.64 -5.80
CA MET A 7 -16.16 2.77 -6.72
C MET A 7 -17.50 3.22 -7.32
N GLY A 8 -18.31 2.28 -7.82
CA GLY A 8 -19.63 2.59 -8.37
C GLY A 8 -20.53 3.30 -7.35
N LYS A 9 -20.51 2.89 -6.08
CA LYS A 9 -21.23 3.59 -5.00
C LYS A 9 -20.74 5.01 -4.80
N ALA A 10 -19.43 5.24 -4.82
CA ALA A 10 -18.86 6.58 -4.66
C ALA A 10 -19.31 7.53 -5.80
N VAL A 11 -19.28 7.04 -7.05
CA VAL A 11 -19.73 7.81 -8.21
C VAL A 11 -21.22 8.14 -8.12
N ILE A 12 -22.07 7.16 -7.78
CA ILE A 12 -23.52 7.39 -7.60
C ILE A 12 -23.78 8.47 -6.54
N SER A 13 -23.10 8.40 -5.39
CA SER A 13 -23.27 9.40 -4.33
C SER A 13 -22.87 10.80 -4.77
N ILE A 14 -21.80 10.93 -5.56
CA ILE A 14 -21.36 12.22 -6.13
C ILE A 14 -22.42 12.77 -7.09
N LEU A 15 -22.93 11.93 -8.00
CA LEU A 15 -23.95 12.35 -8.98
C LEU A 15 -25.28 12.74 -8.33
N GLN A 16 -25.58 12.22 -7.14
CA GLN A 16 -26.76 12.59 -6.36
C GLN A 16 -26.61 13.94 -5.64
N GLN A 17 -25.39 14.42 -5.41
CA GLN A 17 -25.10 15.69 -4.72
C GLN A 17 -23.94 16.44 -5.41
N PRO A 18 -24.08 16.76 -6.71
CA PRO A 18 -22.98 17.25 -7.54
C PRO A 18 -22.40 18.58 -7.04
N GLU A 19 -23.20 19.42 -6.39
CA GLU A 19 -22.78 20.70 -5.80
C GLU A 19 -21.72 20.55 -4.71
N LYS A 20 -21.68 19.41 -4.02
CA LYS A 20 -20.70 19.13 -2.95
C LYS A 20 -19.36 18.64 -3.49
N ALA A 21 -19.30 18.24 -4.75
CA ALA A 21 -18.15 17.61 -5.39
C ALA A 21 -17.62 18.39 -6.60
N ALA A 22 -18.32 19.46 -7.01
CA ALA A 22 -17.98 20.24 -8.19
C ALA A 22 -16.56 20.85 -8.07
N ASN A 23 -15.79 20.74 -9.15
CA ASN A 23 -14.44 21.31 -9.28
C ASN A 23 -13.43 20.83 -8.22
N GLN A 24 -13.55 19.59 -7.76
CA GLN A 24 -12.64 19.00 -6.78
C GLN A 24 -12.08 17.66 -7.27
N TYR A 25 -10.84 17.35 -6.86
CA TYR A 25 -10.27 16.01 -6.98
C TYR A 25 -10.66 15.18 -5.75
N ILE A 26 -11.42 14.11 -5.96
CA ILE A 26 -11.90 13.24 -4.88
C ILE A 26 -11.10 11.94 -4.90
N LEU A 27 -10.37 11.69 -3.82
CA LEU A 27 -9.67 10.43 -3.58
C LEU A 27 -10.59 9.50 -2.79
N VAL A 28 -10.91 8.34 -3.37
CA VAL A 28 -11.78 7.34 -2.73
C VAL A 28 -10.93 6.14 -2.32
N ALA A 29 -10.88 5.88 -1.01
CA ALA A 29 -10.21 4.73 -0.45
C ALA A 29 -11.20 3.90 0.37
N SER A 30 -11.11 2.57 0.24
CA SER A 30 -11.89 1.64 1.09
C SER A 30 -11.27 1.48 2.48
N LEU A 31 -9.95 1.59 2.58
CA LEU A 31 -9.13 1.45 3.78
C LEU A 31 -7.95 2.41 3.66
N VAL A 32 -7.65 3.12 4.75
CA VAL A 32 -6.45 3.94 4.92
C VAL A 32 -5.77 3.39 6.15
N THR A 33 -4.59 2.79 5.98
CA THR A 33 -3.91 2.03 7.04
C THR A 33 -2.41 2.03 6.83
N THR A 34 -1.66 1.62 7.86
CA THR A 34 -0.21 1.44 7.84
C THR A 34 0.17 -0.04 7.75
N GLN A 35 1.42 -0.34 7.38
CA GLN A 35 1.94 -1.71 7.37
C GLN A 35 1.86 -2.37 8.77
N ASN A 36 2.07 -1.60 9.84
CA ASN A 36 1.99 -2.08 11.22
C ASN A 36 0.55 -2.44 11.64
N GLU A 37 -0.43 -1.64 11.21
CA GLU A 37 -1.85 -1.94 11.47
C GLU A 37 -2.30 -3.19 10.72
N ILE A 38 -1.83 -3.38 9.48
CA ILE A 38 -2.08 -4.61 8.71
C ILE A 38 -1.46 -5.81 9.43
N LEU A 39 -0.20 -5.70 9.90
CA LEU A 39 0.48 -6.75 10.63
C LEU A 39 -0.32 -7.12 11.89
N ALA A 40 -0.67 -6.15 12.73
CA ALA A 40 -1.43 -6.38 13.95
C ALA A 40 -2.78 -7.07 13.69
N ALA A 41 -3.49 -6.69 12.62
CA ALA A 41 -4.74 -7.32 12.24
C ALA A 41 -4.55 -8.78 11.82
N LEU A 42 -3.48 -9.10 11.08
CA LEU A 42 -3.15 -10.46 10.69
C LEU A 42 -2.72 -11.31 11.89
N GLU A 43 -1.94 -10.75 12.82
CA GLU A 43 -1.50 -11.46 14.02
C GLU A 43 -2.69 -11.84 14.89
N ASN A 44 -3.63 -10.90 15.06
CA ASN A 44 -4.89 -11.14 15.75
C ASN A 44 -5.72 -12.22 15.05
N ALA A 45 -5.91 -12.11 13.73
CA ALA A 45 -6.77 -13.02 12.96
C ALA A 45 -6.21 -14.46 12.88
N THR A 46 -4.89 -14.62 12.97
CA THR A 46 -4.21 -15.92 12.82
C THR A 46 -3.69 -16.49 14.14
N ALA A 47 -3.84 -15.75 15.25
CA ALA A 47 -3.26 -16.09 16.55
C ALA A 47 -1.75 -16.43 16.47
N SER A 48 -1.03 -15.76 15.56
CA SER A 48 0.39 -15.96 15.30
C SER A 48 1.11 -14.62 15.36
N THR A 49 2.40 -14.62 15.68
CA THR A 49 3.23 -13.40 15.69
C THR A 49 4.42 -13.56 14.75
N TRP A 50 4.81 -12.48 14.08
CA TRP A 50 5.96 -12.50 13.17
C TRP A 50 7.07 -11.57 13.64
N LYS A 51 8.31 -11.97 13.36
CA LYS A 51 9.48 -11.11 13.62
C LYS A 51 9.45 -9.90 12.68
N VAL A 52 9.41 -8.70 13.25
CA VAL A 52 9.47 -7.44 12.49
C VAL A 52 10.93 -7.04 12.25
N LEU A 53 11.26 -6.74 10.99
CA LEU A 53 12.52 -6.14 10.60
C LEU A 53 12.24 -4.72 10.11
N HIS A 54 12.74 -3.73 10.84
CA HIS A 54 12.66 -2.34 10.43
C HIS A 54 13.78 -2.01 9.45
N THR A 55 13.45 -1.20 8.46
CA THR A 55 14.39 -0.75 7.44
C THR A 55 13.88 0.55 6.83
N THR A 56 14.72 1.21 6.02
CA THR A 56 14.37 2.41 5.28
C THR A 56 14.44 2.14 3.77
N THR A 57 13.76 2.97 2.98
CA THR A 57 13.88 2.92 1.52
C THR A 57 15.33 3.07 1.08
N ASP A 58 16.11 3.94 1.72
CA ASP A 58 17.53 4.14 1.39
C ASP A 58 18.37 2.87 1.63
N GLU A 59 18.17 2.18 2.76
CA GLU A 59 18.82 0.90 3.04
C GLU A 59 18.47 -0.16 1.99
N GLN A 60 17.18 -0.28 1.64
CA GLN A 60 16.73 -1.26 0.66
C GLN A 60 17.24 -0.96 -0.76
N LEU A 61 17.28 0.31 -1.15
CA LEU A 61 17.84 0.71 -2.43
C LEU A 61 19.35 0.48 -2.50
N HIS A 62 20.07 0.72 -1.40
CA HIS A 62 21.49 0.43 -1.31
C HIS A 62 21.76 -1.07 -1.46
N GLU A 63 21.08 -1.91 -0.68
CA GLU A 63 21.17 -3.37 -0.73
C GLU A 63 20.87 -3.88 -2.15
N ALA A 64 19.77 -3.40 -2.75
CA ALA A 64 19.37 -3.76 -4.10
C ALA A 64 20.43 -3.41 -5.13
N THR A 65 20.97 -2.18 -5.08
CA THR A 65 21.96 -1.69 -6.03
C THR A 65 23.28 -2.46 -5.92
N GLU A 66 23.70 -2.79 -4.69
CA GLU A 66 24.90 -3.58 -4.45
C GLU A 66 24.74 -5.02 -4.98
N SER A 67 23.59 -5.65 -4.72
CA SER A 67 23.24 -6.98 -5.22
C SER A 67 23.27 -7.03 -6.76
N ILE A 68 22.58 -6.08 -7.41
CA ILE A 68 22.57 -5.97 -8.89
C ILE A 68 23.98 -5.77 -9.44
N SER A 69 24.79 -4.91 -8.81
CA SER A 69 26.17 -4.63 -9.26
C SER A 69 27.08 -5.86 -9.18
N LYS A 70 26.78 -6.80 -8.29
CA LYS A 70 27.49 -8.09 -8.15
C LYS A 70 26.95 -9.18 -9.09
N GLY A 71 25.97 -8.86 -9.94
CA GLY A 71 25.34 -9.79 -10.87
C GLY A 71 24.19 -10.61 -10.28
N ASP A 72 23.76 -10.30 -9.05
CA ASP A 72 22.55 -10.87 -8.46
C ASP A 72 21.34 -10.00 -8.82
N PHE A 73 20.61 -10.42 -9.84
CA PHE A 73 19.42 -9.70 -10.31
C PHE A 73 18.20 -9.87 -9.39
N GLY A 74 18.28 -10.69 -8.33
CA GLY A 74 17.32 -10.69 -7.24
C GLY A 74 17.19 -9.31 -6.58
N GLY A 75 18.24 -8.48 -6.64
CA GLY A 75 18.21 -7.09 -6.17
C GLY A 75 17.13 -6.22 -6.82
N PHE A 76 16.66 -6.52 -8.05
CA PHE A 76 15.53 -5.79 -8.64
C PHE A 76 14.22 -6.01 -7.88
N PHE A 77 14.01 -7.19 -7.30
CA PHE A 77 12.86 -7.43 -6.44
C PHE A 77 12.97 -6.63 -5.14
N THR A 78 14.17 -6.57 -4.54
CA THR A 78 14.44 -5.73 -3.37
C THR A 78 14.20 -4.25 -3.67
N MET A 79 14.56 -3.77 -4.86
CA MET A 79 14.29 -2.40 -5.31
C MET A 79 12.78 -2.13 -5.46
N GLY A 80 12.02 -3.11 -5.97
CA GLY A 80 10.58 -2.95 -6.17
C GLY A 80 9.74 -2.94 -4.88
N ARG A 81 10.30 -3.39 -3.75
CA ARG A 81 9.64 -3.36 -2.43
C ARG A 81 10.05 -2.18 -1.54
N ALA A 82 11.08 -1.43 -1.93
CA ALA A 82 11.62 -0.26 -1.22
C ALA A 82 10.69 0.95 -1.30
#